data_AF-A0A8T3PFH9-F1
#
_entry.id   AF-A0A8T3PFH9-F1
#
_cell.length_a   1.000
_cell.length_b   1.000
_cell.length_c   1.000
_cell.angle_alpha   90.00
_cell.angle_beta   90.00
_cell.angle_gamma   90.00
#
_symmetry.space_group_name_H-M   'P 1'
#
loop_
_entity.id
_entity.type
_entity.pdbx_description
1 polymer ?
#
loop_
_entity_poly.entity_id
_entity_poly.type
_entity_poly.pdbx_seq_one_letter_code
_entity_poly.pdbx_strand_id
1 'polypeptide(L)'
;MSIVATILVALVAALHVWFLVLEMVLWQKPLGLRTFDLTPERAKLTAPLAANQGLYNGFLAAGLLVGLIAPQPTAFHFKLFFLACVIVAGVFGA
;
A
#
# COMPACT_ATOMS: atom_id res chain seq x y z
N MET A 1 -10.12 18.12 -9.94
CA MET A 1 -10.25 17.50 -8.59
C MET A 1 -10.11 18.59 -7.55
N SER A 2 -10.82 18.48 -6.43
CA SER A 2 -10.61 19.40 -5.29
C SER A 2 -9.27 19.12 -4.60
N ILE A 3 -8.75 20.13 -3.89
CA ILE A 3 -7.54 19.99 -3.06
C ILE A 3 -7.71 18.84 -2.06
N VAL A 4 -8.90 18.73 -1.45
CA VAL A 4 -9.22 17.65 -0.50
C VAL A 4 -9.04 16.27 -1.14
N ALA A 5 -9.57 16.04 -2.35
CA ALA A 5 -9.43 14.75 -3.02
C ALA A 5 -7.96 14.44 -3.35
N THR A 6 -7.17 15.44 -3.75
CA THR A 6 -5.73 15.26 -3.98
C THR A 6 -4.99 14.88 -2.70
N ILE A 7 -5.30 15.53 -1.57
CA ILE A 7 -4.70 15.19 -0.25
C ILE A 7 -5.05 13.76 0.15
N LEU A 8 -6.30 13.34 -0.02
CA LEU A 8 -6.72 11.97 0.30
C LEU A 8 -5.99 10.93 -0.56
N VAL A 9 -5.82 11.18 -1.86
CA VAL A 9 -5.04 10.29 -2.74
C VAL A 9 -3.58 10.20 -2.28
N ALA A 10 -2.96 11.33 -1.93
CA ALA A 10 -1.60 11.35 -1.42
C ALA A 10 -1.46 10.59 -0.10
N LEU A 11 -2.45 10.70 0.78
CA LEU A 11 -2.50 9.94 2.04
C LEU A 11 -2.60 8.43 1.78
N VAL A 12 -3.46 7.99 0.86
CA VAL A 12 -3.58 6.57 0.48
C VAL A 12 -2.27 6.05 -0.09
N ALA A 13 -1.63 6.80 -1.00
CA ALA A 13 -0.32 6.43 -1.52
C ALA A 13 0.74 6.28 -0.41
N ALA A 14 0.77 7.23 0.54
CA ALA A 14 1.68 7.18 1.68
C ALA A 14 1.42 5.97 2.60
N LEU A 15 0.16 5.61 2.83
CA LEU A 15 -0.21 4.42 3.59
C LEU A 15 0.29 3.15 2.91
N HIS A 16 0.17 3.03 1.59
CA HIS A 16 0.70 1.86 0.86
C HIS A 16 2.22 1.79 0.87
N VAL A 17 2.93 2.93 0.84
CA VAL A 17 4.38 2.95 1.07
C VAL A 17 4.70 2.47 2.49
N TRP A 18 3.94 2.92 3.48
CA TRP A 18 4.10 2.47 4.86
C TRP A 18 3.89 0.95 5.00
N PHE A 19 2.85 0.39 4.40
CA PHE A 19 2.60 -1.06 4.39
C PHE A 19 3.73 -1.83 3.70
N LEU A 20 4.22 -1.35 2.55
CA LEU A 20 5.39 -1.92 1.89
C LEU A 20 6.59 -2.01 2.84
N VAL A 21 6.93 -0.92 3.54
CA VAL A 21 8.07 -0.90 4.47
C VAL A 21 7.82 -1.86 5.63
N LEU A 22 6.60 -1.86 6.16
CA LEU A 22 6.22 -2.72 7.27
C LEU A 22 6.35 -4.21 6.90
N GLU A 23 5.89 -4.59 5.71
CA GLU A 23 5.80 -5.97 5.23
C GLU A 23 7.11 -6.51 4.63
N MET A 24 7.91 -5.67 3.95
CA MET A 24 9.17 -6.10 3.34
C MET A 24 10.39 -5.93 4.26
N VAL A 25 10.40 -4.89 5.10
CA VAL A 25 11.60 -4.52 5.89
C VAL A 25 11.40 -4.78 7.37
N LEU A 26 10.23 -4.45 7.92
CA LEU A 26 9.99 -4.49 9.36
C LEU A 26 9.25 -5.74 9.84
N TRP A 27 8.88 -6.67 8.96
CA TRP A 27 8.04 -7.83 9.28
C TRP A 27 8.57 -8.67 10.45
N GLN A 28 9.87 -8.97 10.44
CA GLN A 28 10.55 -9.75 11.48
C GLN A 28 11.12 -8.88 12.62
N LYS A 29 10.88 -7.57 12.59
CA LYS A 29 11.34 -6.61 13.62
C LYS A 29 10.28 -6.44 14.71
N PRO A 30 10.64 -5.89 15.89
CA PRO A 30 9.67 -5.72 16.99
C PRO A 30 8.40 -4.97 16.59
N LEU A 31 8.48 -4.03 15.64
CA LEU A 31 7.30 -3.34 15.13
C LEU A 31 6.39 -4.29 14.33
N GLY A 32 6.91 -5.05 13.36
CA GLY A 32 6.12 -6.00 12.59
C GLY A 32 5.50 -7.10 13.45
N LEU A 33 6.28 -7.65 14.39
CA LEU A 33 5.78 -8.66 15.33
C LEU A 33 4.60 -8.14 16.16
N ARG A 34 4.67 -6.90 16.65
CA ARG A 34 3.59 -6.27 17.43
C ARG A 34 2.39 -5.88 16.59
N THR A 35 2.59 -5.40 15.36
CA THR A 35 1.49 -4.97 14.48
C THR A 35 0.65 -6.15 13.98
N PHE A 36 1.28 -7.28 13.69
CA PHE A 36 0.63 -8.46 13.12
C PHE A 36 0.43 -9.61 14.13
N ASP A 37 0.72 -9.37 15.41
CA ASP A 37 0.63 -10.37 16.49
C ASP A 37 1.34 -11.70 16.16
N LEU A 38 2.62 -11.59 15.76
CA LEU A 38 3.42 -12.72 15.29
C LEU A 38 4.44 -13.17 16.34
N THR A 39 4.63 -14.48 16.47
CA THR A 39 5.85 -15.03 17.07
C THR A 39 7.03 -14.92 16.10
N PRO A 40 8.28 -14.88 16.59
CA PRO A 40 9.46 -14.85 15.71
C PRO A 40 9.50 -16.00 14.70
N GLU A 41 9.09 -17.21 15.11
CA GLU A 41 9.06 -18.39 14.24
C GLU A 41 8.03 -18.22 13.12
N ARG A 42 6.81 -17.76 13.45
CA ARG A 42 5.77 -17.50 12.45
C ARG A 42 6.20 -16.41 11.48
N ALA A 43 6.77 -15.31 11.98
CA ALA A 43 7.24 -14.22 11.13
C ALA A 43 8.35 -14.67 10.17
N LYS A 44 9.27 -15.54 10.61
CA LYS A 44 10.31 -16.10 9.74
C LYS A 44 9.73 -17.00 8.65
N LEU A 45 8.73 -17.83 8.98
CA LEU A 45 8.08 -18.72 8.03
C LEU A 45 7.24 -17.97 6.98
N THR A 46 6.58 -16.88 7.38
CA THR A 46 5.71 -16.09 6.49
C THR A 46 6.39 -14.92 5.80
N ALA A 47 7.66 -14.62 6.12
CA ALA A 47 8.39 -13.48 5.57
C ALA A 47 8.37 -13.39 4.03
N PRO A 48 8.51 -14.48 3.25
CA PRO A 48 8.41 -14.39 1.79
C PRO A 48 7.01 -13.98 1.31
N LEU A 49 5.96 -14.45 1.97
CA LEU A 49 4.58 -14.10 1.64
C LEU A 49 4.31 -12.62 1.95
N ALA A 50 4.74 -12.14 3.12
CA ALA A 50 4.65 -10.74 3.50
C ALA A 50 5.44 -9.83 2.56
N ALA A 51 6.66 -10.23 2.16
CA ALA A 51 7.44 -9.46 1.21
C ALA A 51 6.72 -9.32 -0.15
N ASN A 52 6.00 -10.35 -0.59
CA ASN A 52 5.19 -10.29 -1.81
C ASN A 52 3.96 -9.36 -1.63
N GLN A 53 3.29 -9.40 -0.49
CA GLN A 53 2.21 -8.45 -0.14
C GLN A 53 2.72 -7.00 -0.17
N GLY A 54 3.90 -6.76 0.42
CA GLY A 54 4.53 -5.45 0.42
C GLY A 54 4.90 -4.94 -0.97
N LEU A 55 5.33 -5.83 -1.87
CA LEU A 55 5.61 -5.47 -3.26
C LEU A 55 4.33 -5.01 -3.99
N TYR A 56 3.21 -5.71 -3.80
CA TYR A 56 1.92 -5.28 -4.37
C TYR A 56 1.49 -3.91 -3.82
N ASN A 57 1.66 -3.67 -2.53
CA ASN A 57 1.47 -2.34 -1.92
C ASN A 57 2.36 -1.28 -2.62
N GLY A 58 3.60 -1.62 -2.95
CA GLY A 58 4.49 -0.77 -3.75
C GLY A 58 3.94 -0.41 -5.13
N PHE A 59 3.37 -1.37 -5.85
CA PHE A 59 2.76 -1.11 -7.16
C PHE A 59 1.55 -0.18 -7.03
N LEU A 60 0.72 -0.36 -6.00
CA LEU A 60 -0.42 0.51 -5.73
C LEU A 60 0.05 1.95 -5.43
N ALA A 61 1.04 2.10 -4.56
CA ALA A 61 1.64 3.40 -4.25
C ALA A 61 2.23 4.08 -5.50
N ALA A 62 3.00 3.35 -6.31
CA ALA A 62 3.60 3.88 -7.53
C ALA A 62 2.52 4.36 -8.53
N GLY A 63 1.46 3.57 -8.72
CA GLY A 63 0.33 3.94 -9.57
C GLY A 63 -0.38 5.22 -9.11
N LEU A 64 -0.62 5.36 -7.80
CA LEU A 64 -1.22 6.56 -7.23
C LEU A 64 -0.29 7.79 -7.33
N LEU A 65 1.01 7.62 -7.12
CA LEU A 65 2.00 8.69 -7.30
C LEU A 65 2.05 9.18 -8.75
N VAL A 66 2.04 8.27 -9.73
CA VAL A 66 1.89 8.64 -11.15
C VAL A 66 0.59 9.40 -11.36
N GLY A 67 -0.51 8.94 -10.76
CA GLY A 67 -1.80 9.62 -10.79
C GLY A 67 -1.81 11.04 -10.18
N LEU A 68 -0.86 11.36 -9.31
CA LEU A 68 -0.71 12.69 -8.71
C LEU A 68 0.12 13.66 -9.58
N ILE A 69 1.14 13.17 -10.27
CA ILE A 69 2.12 14.02 -10.99
C ILE A 69 1.93 14.06 -12.51
N ALA A 70 1.25 13.08 -13.10
CA ALA A 70 1.06 13.00 -14.55
C ALA A 70 0.15 14.13 -15.09
N PRO A 71 0.28 14.49 -16.38
CA PRO A 71 -0.67 15.39 -17.02
C PRO A 71 -2.06 14.75 -17.18
N GLN A 72 -3.07 15.59 -17.39
CA GLN A 72 -4.41 15.11 -17.73
C GLN A 72 -4.49 14.66 -19.19
N PRO A 73 -5.31 13.62 -19.51
CA PRO A 73 -6.23 12.89 -18.62
C PRO A 73 -5.58 11.72 -17.87
N THR A 74 -4.31 11.40 -18.14
CA THR A 74 -3.60 10.23 -17.57
C THR A 74 -3.64 10.22 -16.04
N ALA A 75 -3.40 11.35 -15.40
CA ALA A 75 -3.48 11.46 -13.94
C ALA A 75 -4.82 10.98 -13.39
N PHE A 76 -5.94 11.40 -13.99
CA PHE A 76 -7.27 10.98 -13.54
C PHE A 76 -7.47 9.47 -13.67
N HIS A 77 -7.13 8.87 -14.81
CA HIS A 77 -7.31 7.43 -15.03
C HIS A 77 -6.47 6.58 -14.07
N PHE A 78 -5.22 6.97 -13.81
CA PHE A 78 -4.37 6.27 -12.84
C PHE A 78 -4.96 6.34 -11.43
N LYS A 79 -5.38 7.52 -10.97
CA LYS A 79 -6.03 7.64 -9.65
C LYS A 79 -7.27 6.78 -9.56
N LEU A 80 -8.14 6.82 -10.57
CA LEU A 80 -9.38 6.07 -10.58
C LEU A 80 -9.14 4.56 -10.53
N PHE A 81 -8.28 4.04 -11.40
CA PHE A 81 -7.98 2.61 -11.47
C PHE A 81 -7.36 2.09 -10.18
N PHE A 82 -6.31 2.75 -9.68
CA PHE A 82 -5.60 2.28 -8.49
C PHE A 82 -6.45 2.45 -7.22
N LEU A 83 -7.23 3.53 -7.07
CA LEU A 83 -8.17 3.64 -5.96
C LEU A 83 -9.26 2.57 -6.01
N ALA A 84 -9.76 2.23 -7.19
CA ALA A 84 -10.73 1.14 -7.33
C ALA A 84 -10.12 -0.20 -6.89
N CYS A 85 -8.88 -0.50 -7.27
CA CYS A 85 -8.16 -1.68 -6.77
C CYS A 85 -8.03 -1.67 -5.24
N VAL A 86 -7.65 -0.54 -4.64
CA VAL A 86 -7.54 -0.39 -3.17
C VAL A 86 -8.88 -0.64 -2.49
N ILE A 87 -9.97 -0.08 -3.01
CA ILE A 87 -11.31 -0.26 -2.45
C ILE A 87 -11.74 -1.73 -2.55
N VAL A 88 -11.57 -2.37 -3.71
CA VAL A 88 -11.94 -3.78 -3.90
C VAL A 88 -11.14 -4.68 -2.95
N ALA A 89 -9.83 -4.46 -2.83
CA ALA A 89 -8.98 -5.23 -1.91
C ALA A 89 -9.38 -5.00 -0.44
N GLY A 90 -9.66 -3.75 -0.06
CA GLY A 90 -10.11 -3.40 1.29
C GLY A 90 -11.46 -4.02 1.64
N VAL A 91 -12.41 -4.05 0.70
CA VAL A 91 -13.71 -4.72 0.89
C VAL A 91 -13.57 -6.23 1.00
N PHE A 92 -12.70 -6.85 0.20
CA PHE A 92 -12.46 -8.29 0.26
C PHE A 92 -11.77 -8.73 1.56
N GLY A 93 -10.91 -7.88 2.14
CA GLY A 93 -10.16 -8.17 3.37
C GLY A 93 -10.85 -7.81 4.69
N ALA A 94 -12.02 -7.17 4.65
CA ALA A 94 -12.82 -6.77 5.82
C ALA A 94 -13.73 -7.90 6.31
#